data_AF-A0A1H1SQ28-F1
#
_entry.id   AF-A0A1H1SQ28-F1
#
_cell.length_a   1.000
_cell.length_b   1.000
_cell.length_c   1.000
_cell.angle_alpha   90.00
_cell.angle_beta   90.00
_cell.angle_gamma   90.00
#
_symmetry.space_group_name_H-M   'P 1'
#
loop_
_entity.id
_entity.type
_entity.pdbx_description
1 polymer ?
#
loop_
_entity_poly.entity_id
_entity_poly.type
_entity_poly.pdbx_seq_one_letter_code
_entity_poly.pdbx_strand_id
1 'polypeptide(L)'
;MSALRQALYGAGLIAALCLLIWSQQSRIERAIEERATAQGQSLQAKRETARHQQLIDQLEQELAVERAAQLALRNQQAGIRQQLQQRQQRIRELTHENQLLRDWSATDLPGTAQRLRTRPAITGAADYQAWLSRSDALHSARDQPGAERRPAD
;
A
#
# COMPACT_ATOMS: atom_id res chain seq x y z
N MET A 1 49.31 92.20 30.47
CA MET A 1 48.14 91.61 31.17
C MET A 1 47.08 91.01 30.23
N SER A 2 47.00 91.40 28.93
CA SER A 2 46.00 90.89 27.97
C SER A 2 46.34 89.53 27.34
N ALA A 3 47.61 89.27 27.01
CA ALA A 3 48.04 88.02 26.35
C ALA A 3 47.82 86.76 27.22
N LEU A 4 47.97 86.88 28.54
CA LEU A 4 47.83 85.77 29.47
C LEU A 4 46.35 85.30 29.60
N ARG A 5 45.41 86.24 29.48
CA ARG A 5 43.97 85.94 29.47
C ARG A 5 43.56 85.27 28.15
N GLN A 6 44.08 85.74 27.01
CA GLN A 6 43.83 85.12 25.71
C GLN A 6 44.34 83.68 25.62
N ALA A 7 45.54 83.41 26.19
CA ALA A 7 46.08 82.06 26.27
C ALA A 7 45.20 81.11 27.12
N LEU A 8 44.64 81.61 28.23
CA LEU A 8 43.73 80.83 29.08
C LEU A 8 42.42 80.50 28.36
N TYR A 9 41.85 81.44 27.60
CA TYR A 9 40.65 81.16 26.80
C TYR A 9 40.92 80.14 25.68
N GLY A 10 42.08 80.24 25.02
CA GLY A 10 42.49 79.26 24.00
C GLY A 10 42.65 77.85 24.57
N ALA A 11 43.31 77.72 25.72
CA ALA A 11 43.46 76.44 26.41
C ALA A 11 42.11 75.84 26.84
N GLY A 12 41.19 76.67 27.35
CA GLY A 12 39.84 76.24 27.71
C GLY A 12 39.02 75.75 26.51
N LEU A 13 39.14 76.41 25.35
CA LEU A 13 38.45 76.02 24.13
C LEU A 13 38.98 74.68 23.59
N ILE A 14 40.30 74.47 23.65
CA ILE A 14 40.91 73.18 23.28
C ILE A 14 40.44 72.07 24.24
N ALA A 15 40.42 72.31 25.54
CA ALA A 15 39.94 71.34 26.52
C ALA A 15 38.46 70.97 26.29
N ALA A 16 37.61 71.96 25.98
CA ALA A 16 36.21 71.73 25.63
C ALA A 16 36.06 70.90 24.35
N LEU A 17 36.87 71.16 23.32
CA LEU A 17 36.89 70.36 22.08
C LEU A 17 37.33 68.91 22.35
N CYS A 18 38.36 68.68 23.16
CA CYS A 18 38.80 67.34 23.53
C CYS A 18 37.69 66.56 24.26
N LEU A 19 36.96 67.20 25.19
CA LEU A 19 35.83 66.58 25.88
C LEU A 19 34.67 66.24 24.94
N LEU A 20 34.38 67.11 23.97
CA LEU A 20 33.36 66.85 22.96
C LEU A 20 33.73 65.67 22.06
N ILE A 21 34.98 65.62 21.59
CA ILE A 21 35.49 64.49 20.78
C ILE A 21 35.41 63.19 21.58
N TRP A 22 35.86 63.20 22.84
CA TRP A 22 35.81 62.02 23.71
C TRP A 22 34.37 61.54 23.96
N SER A 23 33.44 62.46 24.20
CA SER A 23 32.00 62.16 24.34
C SER A 23 31.41 61.54 23.06
N GLN A 24 31.76 62.10 21.90
CA GLN A 24 31.27 61.59 20.61
C GLN A 24 31.84 60.19 20.30
N GLN A 25 33.13 59.98 20.55
CA GLN A 25 33.78 58.69 20.37
C GLN A 25 33.15 57.60 21.25
N SER A 26 32.93 57.91 22.53
CA SER A 26 32.26 57.02 23.48
C SER A 26 30.84 56.62 23.05
N ARG A 27 30.13 57.50 22.32
CA ARG A 27 28.79 57.20 21.78
C ARG A 27 28.85 56.32 20.54
N ILE A 28 29.86 56.53 19.68
CA ILE A 28 30.06 55.73 18.46
C ILE A 28 30.43 54.29 18.83
N GLU A 29 31.31 54.10 19.81
CA GLU A 29 31.71 52.75 20.27
C GLU A 29 30.52 51.92 20.75
N ARG A 30 29.63 52.52 21.56
CA ARG A 30 28.40 51.84 22.03
C ARG A 30 27.47 51.48 20.88
N ALA A 31 27.27 52.40 19.93
CA ALA A 31 26.42 52.16 18.77
C ALA A 31 26.99 51.07 17.84
N ILE A 32 28.32 50.94 17.76
CA ILE A 32 28.99 49.86 17.00
C ILE A 32 28.79 48.51 17.70
N GLU A 33 28.93 48.47 19.03
CA GLU A 33 28.77 47.24 19.82
C GLU A 33 27.32 46.73 19.78
N GLU A 34 26.33 47.62 19.92
CA GLU A 34 24.90 47.30 19.76
C GLU A 34 24.59 46.75 18.36
N ARG A 35 25.17 47.33 17.30
CA ARG A 35 24.99 46.81 15.93
C ARG A 35 25.69 45.48 15.72
N ALA A 36 26.89 45.29 16.26
CA ALA A 36 27.64 44.04 16.14
C ALA A 36 26.92 42.89 16.85
N THR A 37 26.38 43.14 18.05
CA THR A 37 25.56 42.17 18.78
C THR A 37 24.25 41.88 18.07
N ALA A 38 23.53 42.89 17.59
CA ALA A 38 22.31 42.70 16.81
C ALA A 38 22.54 41.91 15.51
N GLN A 39 23.63 42.21 14.78
CA GLN A 39 24.03 41.45 13.60
C GLN A 39 24.38 40.00 13.97
N GLY A 40 25.13 39.78 15.05
CA GLY A 40 25.46 38.47 15.58
C GLY A 40 24.22 37.64 15.92
N GLN A 41 23.25 38.23 16.63
CA GLN A 41 21.97 37.59 16.95
C GLN A 41 21.17 37.27 15.68
N SER A 42 21.12 38.18 14.70
CA SER A 42 20.42 37.92 13.43
C SER A 42 21.04 36.77 12.64
N LEU A 43 22.38 36.66 12.65
CA LEU A 43 23.10 35.58 11.99
C LEU A 43 22.89 34.25 12.72
N GLN A 44 22.86 34.27 14.06
CA GLN A 44 22.53 33.10 14.86
C GLN A 44 21.11 32.62 14.58
N ALA A 45 20.13 33.52 14.58
CA ALA A 45 18.73 33.20 14.24
C ALA A 45 18.63 32.60 12.84
N LYS A 46 19.29 33.18 11.83
CA LYS A 46 19.33 32.62 10.47
C LYS A 46 19.94 31.22 10.42
N ARG A 47 21.04 31.00 11.14
CA ARG A 47 21.69 29.67 11.22
C ARG A 47 20.78 28.66 11.90
N GLU A 48 20.07 29.07 12.94
CA GLU A 48 19.11 28.23 13.63
C GLU A 48 17.94 27.87 12.71
N THR A 49 17.33 28.84 12.02
CA THR A 49 16.30 28.58 11.02
C THR A 49 16.78 27.64 9.92
N ALA A 50 18.01 27.83 9.41
CA ALA A 50 18.58 26.95 8.40
C ALA A 50 18.75 25.51 8.92
N ARG A 51 19.18 25.32 10.17
CA ARG A 51 19.24 23.99 10.80
C ARG A 51 17.86 23.38 10.97
N HIS A 52 16.88 24.16 11.44
CA HIS A 52 15.50 23.68 11.57
C HIS A 52 14.93 23.27 10.21
N GLN A 53 15.19 24.03 9.15
CA GLN A 53 14.77 23.66 7.81
C GLN A 53 15.41 22.34 7.36
N GLN A 54 16.71 22.16 7.58
CA GLN A 54 17.39 20.91 7.27
C GLN A 54 16.81 19.71 8.04
N LEU A 55 16.46 19.90 9.32
CA LEU A 55 15.82 18.86 10.12
C LEU A 55 14.42 18.54 9.61
N ILE A 56 13.64 19.55 9.22
CA ILE A 56 12.32 19.36 8.62
C ILE A 56 12.46 18.56 7.33
N ASP A 57 13.37 18.96 6.43
CA ASP A 57 13.58 18.28 5.15
C ASP A 57 14.00 16.81 5.37
N GLN A 58 14.83 16.53 6.38
CA GLN A 58 15.23 15.17 6.76
C GLN A 58 14.04 14.34 7.27
N LEU A 59 13.25 14.90 8.19
CA LEU A 59 12.07 14.24 8.74
C LEU A 59 11.01 13.97 7.66
N GLU A 60 10.85 14.89 6.70
CA GLU A 60 9.96 14.69 5.56
C GLU A 60 10.43 13.55 4.65
N GLN A 61 11.73 13.46 4.39
CA GLN A 61 12.30 12.35 3.62
C GLN A 61 12.11 11.01 4.34
N GLU A 62 12.41 10.95 5.64
CA GLU A 62 12.21 9.73 6.44
C GLU A 62 10.74 9.31 6.45
N LEU A 63 9.82 10.25 6.65
CA LEU A 63 8.38 9.98 6.64
C LEU A 63 7.90 9.53 5.26
N ALA A 64 8.45 10.08 4.18
CA ALA A 64 8.13 9.63 2.82
C ALA A 64 8.56 8.19 2.58
N VAL A 65 9.77 7.82 3.03
CA VAL A 65 10.28 6.44 2.95
C VAL A 65 9.42 5.49 3.80
N GLU A 66 9.07 5.88 5.02
CA GLU A 66 8.21 5.09 5.89
C GLU A 66 6.84 4.86 5.27
N ARG A 67 6.20 5.92 4.75
CA ARG A 67 4.90 5.82 4.07
C ARG A 67 4.96 4.91 2.85
N ALA A 68 6.03 4.99 2.05
CA ALA A 68 6.23 4.09 0.91
C ALA A 68 6.35 2.63 1.37
N ALA A 69 7.10 2.35 2.43
CA ALA A 69 7.24 1.01 3.01
C ALA A 69 5.89 0.50 3.56
N GLN A 70 5.12 1.34 4.25
CA GLN A 70 3.79 0.99 4.75
C GLN A 70 2.81 0.68 3.59
N LEU A 71 2.84 1.47 2.51
CA LEU A 71 2.03 1.21 1.32
C LEU A 71 2.41 -0.11 0.65
N ALA A 72 3.71 -0.38 0.50
CA ALA A 72 4.21 -1.65 -0.03
C ALA A 72 3.74 -2.84 0.81
N LEU A 73 3.81 -2.74 2.15
CA LEU A 73 3.33 -3.77 3.05
C LEU A 73 1.82 -3.99 2.93
N ARG A 74 1.03 -2.92 2.84
CA ARG A 74 -0.43 -3.00 2.64
C ARG A 74 -0.77 -3.69 1.31
N ASN A 75 -0.06 -3.36 0.24
CA ASN A 75 -0.24 -3.99 -1.07
C ASN A 75 0.11 -5.48 -1.01
N GLN A 76 1.20 -5.85 -0.33
CA GLN A 76 1.57 -7.25 -0.14
C GLN A 76 0.52 -8.02 0.66
N GLN A 77 0.02 -7.43 1.76
CA GLN A 77 -1.07 -8.02 2.54
C GLN A 77 -2.35 -8.19 1.73
N ALA A 78 -2.72 -7.21 0.91
CA ALA A 78 -3.86 -7.30 0.01
C ALA A 78 -3.68 -8.44 -1.01
N GLY A 79 -2.50 -8.56 -1.61
CA GLY A 79 -2.15 -9.64 -2.52
C GLY A 79 -2.25 -11.02 -1.86
N ILE A 80 -1.70 -11.17 -0.64
CA ILE A 80 -1.80 -12.41 0.14
C ILE A 80 -3.26 -12.76 0.44
N ARG A 81 -4.08 -11.78 0.85
CA ARG A 81 -5.52 -11.99 1.11
C ARG A 81 -6.26 -12.45 -0.14
N GLN A 82 -5.99 -11.82 -1.28
CA GLN A 82 -6.59 -12.23 -2.55
C GLN A 82 -6.19 -13.65 -2.94
N GLN A 83 -4.90 -13.99 -2.83
CA GLN A 83 -4.42 -15.35 -3.10
C GLN A 83 -5.04 -16.38 -2.15
N LEU A 84 -5.21 -16.04 -0.87
CA LEU A 84 -5.88 -16.90 0.11
C LEU A 84 -7.34 -17.14 -0.28
N GLN A 85 -8.07 -16.10 -0.67
CA GLN A 85 -9.46 -16.23 -1.11
C GLN A 85 -9.58 -17.11 -2.36
N GLN A 86 -8.71 -16.92 -3.35
CA GLN A 86 -8.66 -17.76 -4.56
C GLN A 86 -8.36 -19.22 -4.22
N ARG A 87 -7.40 -19.47 -3.32
CA ARG A 87 -7.09 -20.84 -2.84
C ARG A 87 -8.28 -21.47 -2.12
N GLN A 88 -8.96 -20.73 -1.26
CA GLN A 88 -10.16 -21.22 -0.56
C GLN A 88 -11.31 -21.53 -1.52
N GLN A 89 -11.50 -20.72 -2.56
CA GLN A 89 -12.49 -21.02 -3.61
C GLN A 89 -12.12 -22.30 -4.36
N ARG A 90 -10.87 -22.43 -4.80
CA ARG A 90 -10.39 -23.64 -5.48
C ARG A 90 -10.51 -24.90 -4.62
N ILE A 91 -10.17 -24.82 -3.34
CA ILE A 91 -10.35 -25.95 -2.41
C ILE A 91 -11.83 -26.33 -2.30
N ARG A 92 -12.73 -25.35 -2.18
CA ARG A 92 -14.17 -25.63 -2.13
C ARG A 92 -14.69 -26.29 -3.40
N GLU A 93 -14.27 -25.78 -4.56
CA GLU A 93 -14.61 -26.34 -5.87
C GLU A 93 -14.12 -27.78 -6.00
N LEU A 94 -12.83 -28.03 -5.73
CA LEU A 94 -12.25 -29.37 -5.77
C LEU A 94 -12.93 -30.35 -4.78
N THR A 95 -13.29 -29.89 -3.59
CA THR A 95 -14.04 -30.71 -2.62
C THR A 95 -15.44 -31.04 -3.14
N HIS A 96 -16.14 -30.07 -3.74
CA HIS A 96 -17.46 -30.29 -4.31
C HIS A 96 -17.41 -31.26 -5.51
N GLU A 97 -16.46 -31.05 -6.43
CA GLU A 97 -16.22 -31.96 -7.55
C GLU A 97 -15.86 -33.37 -7.09
N ASN A 98 -15.00 -33.51 -6.07
CA ASN A 98 -14.67 -34.83 -5.53
C ASN A 98 -15.90 -35.53 -4.94
N GLN A 99 -16.75 -34.78 -4.22
CA GLN A 99 -18.00 -35.32 -3.69
C GLN A 99 -18.94 -35.76 -4.81
N LEU A 100 -19.13 -34.93 -5.84
CA LEU A 100 -19.95 -35.27 -7.01
C LEU A 100 -19.44 -36.54 -7.72
N LEU A 101 -18.12 -36.68 -7.89
CA LEU A 101 -17.53 -37.88 -8.48
C LEU A 101 -17.74 -39.12 -7.62
N ARG A 102 -17.64 -38.99 -6.30
CA ARG A 102 -17.94 -40.08 -5.36
C ARG A 102 -19.40 -40.49 -5.46
N ASP A 103 -20.33 -39.54 -5.45
CA ASP A 103 -21.77 -39.79 -5.55
C ASP A 103 -22.14 -40.43 -6.89
N TRP A 104 -21.54 -39.96 -7.99
CA TRP A 104 -21.70 -40.57 -9.31
C TRP A 104 -21.19 -42.02 -9.35
N SER A 105 -20.02 -42.28 -8.76
CA SER A 105 -19.46 -43.64 -8.70
C SER A 105 -20.26 -44.60 -7.81
N ALA A 106 -20.94 -44.06 -6.80
CA ALA A 106 -21.81 -44.83 -5.89
C ALA A 106 -23.21 -45.07 -6.47
N THR A 107 -23.58 -44.36 -7.55
CA THR A 107 -24.85 -44.56 -8.24
C THR A 107 -24.78 -45.83 -9.08
N ASP A 108 -25.74 -46.75 -8.88
CA ASP A 108 -25.81 -47.98 -9.66
C ASP A 108 -25.93 -47.69 -11.17
N LEU A 109 -25.15 -48.41 -11.99
CA LEU A 109 -25.17 -48.21 -13.44
C LEU A 109 -26.60 -48.45 -13.97
N PRO A 110 -27.12 -47.58 -14.86
CA PRO A 110 -28.44 -47.76 -15.45
C PRO A 110 -28.53 -49.13 -16.12
N GLY A 111 -29.68 -49.79 -16.00
CA GLY A 111 -29.87 -51.17 -16.43
C GLY A 111 -29.51 -51.44 -17.90
N THR A 112 -29.53 -50.43 -18.76
CA THR A 112 -29.03 -50.46 -20.14
C THR A 112 -27.52 -50.70 -20.21
N ALA A 113 -26.72 -50.03 -19.38
CA ALA A 113 -25.28 -50.22 -19.29
C ALA A 113 -24.90 -51.55 -18.63
N GLN A 114 -25.66 -51.99 -17.61
CA GLN A 114 -25.49 -53.34 -17.06
C GLN A 114 -25.77 -54.43 -18.11
N ARG A 115 -26.83 -54.29 -18.91
CA ARG A 115 -27.15 -55.24 -20.00
C ARG A 115 -26.09 -55.34 -21.09
N LEU A 116 -25.38 -54.24 -21.39
CA LEU A 116 -24.24 -54.25 -22.30
C LEU A 116 -23.03 -54.99 -21.70
N ARG A 117 -22.83 -54.88 -20.38
CA ARG A 117 -21.72 -55.55 -19.67
C ARG A 117 -22.00 -57.04 -19.42
N THR A 118 -23.26 -57.43 -19.30
CA THR A 118 -23.67 -58.84 -19.19
C THR A 118 -23.60 -59.51 -20.56
N ARG A 119 -22.38 -59.86 -20.99
CA ARG A 119 -22.15 -60.60 -22.22
C ARG A 119 -22.58 -62.07 -22.01
N PRO A 120 -23.53 -62.62 -22.79
CA PRO A 120 -23.79 -64.05 -22.76
C PRO A 120 -22.54 -64.82 -23.20
N ALA A 121 -22.40 -66.07 -22.76
CA ALA A 121 -21.32 -66.94 -23.22
C ALA A 121 -21.53 -67.24 -24.72
N ILE A 122 -20.83 -66.49 -25.57
CA ILE A 122 -20.85 -66.68 -27.03
C ILE A 122 -19.73 -67.67 -27.35
N THR A 123 -20.10 -68.92 -27.62
CA THR A 123 -19.19 -70.05 -27.85
C THR A 123 -18.81 -70.25 -29.32
N GLY A 124 -19.18 -69.34 -30.23
CA GLY A 124 -18.85 -69.44 -31.65
C GLY A 124 -19.25 -68.22 -32.49
N ALA A 125 -18.75 -68.16 -33.74
CA ALA A 125 -18.94 -67.03 -34.64
C ALA A 125 -20.40 -66.85 -35.13
N ALA A 126 -21.15 -67.96 -35.30
CA ALA A 126 -22.57 -67.92 -35.65
C ALA A 126 -23.42 -67.34 -34.50
N ASP A 127 -23.10 -67.72 -33.26
CA ASP A 127 -23.76 -67.19 -32.05
C ASP A 127 -23.47 -65.70 -31.86
N TYR A 128 -22.28 -65.24 -32.26
CA TYR A 128 -21.92 -63.83 -32.23
C TYR A 128 -22.76 -63.00 -33.22
N GLN A 129 -22.93 -63.50 -34.45
CA GLN A 129 -23.73 -62.85 -35.48
C GLN A 129 -25.22 -62.79 -35.12
N ALA A 130 -25.75 -63.85 -34.50
CA ALA A 130 -27.14 -63.93 -34.04
C ALA A 130 -27.44 -63.05 -32.81
N TRP A 131 -26.42 -62.73 -32.00
CA TRP A 131 -26.53 -61.80 -30.88
C TRP A 131 -26.51 -60.34 -31.36
N LEU A 132 -25.60 -59.99 -32.28
CA LEU A 132 -25.51 -58.65 -32.88
C LEU A 132 -26.80 -58.23 -33.60
N SER A 133 -27.41 -59.15 -34.36
CA SER A 133 -28.69 -58.89 -35.04
C SER A 133 -29.88 -58.73 -34.10
N ARG A 134 -29.76 -59.20 -32.85
CA ARG A 134 -30.79 -59.05 -31.80
C ARG A 134 -30.58 -57.81 -30.94
N SER A 135 -29.34 -57.31 -30.83
CA SER A 135 -28.97 -56.14 -30.03
C SER A 135 -29.31 -54.78 -30.65
N ASP A 136 -29.71 -54.73 -31.92
CA ASP A 136 -30.17 -53.50 -32.61
C ASP A 136 -31.55 -53.00 -32.12
N ALA A 137 -32.21 -53.74 -31.22
CA ALA A 137 -33.50 -53.39 -30.63
C ALA A 137 -33.37 -52.83 -29.20
N LEU A 138 -32.47 -51.87 -28.96
CA LEU A 138 -32.54 -51.04 -27.76
C LEU A 138 -33.71 -50.04 -27.92
N HIS A 139 -34.91 -50.47 -27.53
CA HIS A 139 -36.01 -49.54 -27.32
C HIS A 139 -35.61 -48.55 -26.21
N SER A 140 -35.66 -47.25 -26.51
CA SER A 140 -35.49 -46.21 -25.51
C SER A 140 -36.49 -46.46 -24.38
N ALA A 141 -36.03 -46.42 -23.13
CA ALA A 141 -36.92 -46.39 -21.99
C ALA A 141 -37.77 -45.11 -22.15
N ARG A 142 -39.02 -45.32 -22.59
CA ARG A 142 -40.00 -44.27 -22.81
C ARG A 142 -40.12 -43.43 -21.54
N ASP A 143 -39.82 -42.15 -21.73
CA ASP A 143 -40.15 -41.01 -20.90
C ASP A 143 -41.46 -41.25 -20.12
N GLN A 144 -41.39 -41.29 -18.79
CA GLN A 144 -42.57 -41.15 -17.95
C GLN A 144 -42.87 -39.65 -17.89
N PRO A 145 -43.95 -39.14 -18.51
CA PRO A 145 -44.34 -37.76 -18.34
C PRO A 145 -44.72 -37.56 -16.87
N GLY A 146 -43.98 -36.67 -16.20
CA GLY A 146 -44.25 -36.25 -14.85
C GLY A 146 -45.70 -35.79 -14.71
N ALA A 147 -46.34 -36.25 -13.64
CA ALA A 147 -47.64 -35.80 -13.21
C ALA A 147 -47.67 -34.26 -13.14
N GLU A 148 -48.43 -33.67 -14.04
CA GLU A 148 -48.74 -32.25 -14.13
C GLU A 148 -49.47 -31.82 -12.84
N ARG A 149 -48.75 -31.23 -11.89
CA ARG A 149 -49.34 -30.51 -10.75
C ARG A 149 -49.90 -29.18 -11.25
N ARG A 150 -51.20 -29.22 -11.51
CA ARG A 150 -52.16 -28.11 -11.58
C ARG A 150 -51.84 -27.00 -10.55
N PRO A 151 -51.77 -25.71 -10.94
CA PRO A 151 -51.76 -24.59 -10.00
C PRO A 151 -53.15 -24.42 -9.38
N ALA A 152 -53.20 -24.17 -8.08
CA ALA A 152 -54.40 -23.75 -7.37
C ALA A 152 -54.44 -22.21 -7.32
N ASP A 153 -55.63 -21.66 -7.51
CA ASP A 153 -56.00 -20.26 -7.26
C ASP A 153 -55.78 -19.84 -5.80
#